data_AF-A0A397IB66-F1
#
_entry.id   AF-A0A397IB66-F1
#
_cell.length_a   1.000
_cell.length_b   1.000
_cell.length_c   1.000
_cell.angle_alpha   90.00
_cell.angle_beta   90.00
_cell.angle_gamma   90.00
#
_symmetry.space_group_name_H-M   'P 1'
#
loop_
_entity.id
_entity.type
_entity.pdbx_description
1 polymer ?
#
loop_
_entity_poly.entity_id
_entity_poly.type
_entity_poly.pdbx_seq_one_letter_code
_entity_poly.pdbx_strand_id
1 'polypeptide(L)'
;MMVLEYAADGNLREYLKINFNNINWFQKLDNLRKLSERLMNIHKLGIVHQDFHLGNILSYNFKSDLRISDFGLKVLSGDEEYTKAADVYSFGIIAYEMITGFPPYPDIPHD
;
A
#
# COMPACT_ATOMS: atom_id res chain seq x y z
N MET A 1 4.63 23.10 -6.90
CA MET A 1 3.55 22.78 -5.92
C MET A 1 2.51 21.94 -6.63
N MET A 2 2.22 20.74 -6.13
CA MET A 2 1.14 19.88 -6.65
C MET A 2 -0.10 20.07 -5.79
N VAL A 3 -1.29 20.12 -6.41
CA VAL A 3 -2.59 20.12 -5.70
C VAL A 3 -3.22 18.76 -5.95
N LEU A 4 -3.45 18.00 -4.87
CA LEU A 4 -3.98 16.63 -4.90
C LEU A 4 -5.32 16.58 -4.18
N GLU A 5 -6.11 15.55 -4.50
CA GLU A 5 -7.37 15.26 -3.79
C GLU A 5 -7.10 14.89 -2.33
N TYR A 6 -7.94 15.39 -1.43
CA TYR A 6 -7.83 15.14 0.00
C TYR A 6 -8.36 13.75 0.38
N ALA A 7 -7.56 12.98 1.11
CA ALA A 7 -7.93 11.68 1.65
C ALA A 7 -8.42 11.80 3.10
N ALA A 8 -9.73 11.92 3.30
CA ALA A 8 -10.34 12.18 4.61
C ALA A 8 -10.08 11.08 5.65
N ASP A 9 -10.04 9.81 5.23
CA ASP A 9 -9.71 8.68 6.12
C ASP A 9 -8.19 8.50 6.32
N GLY A 10 -7.37 9.33 5.66
CA GLY A 10 -5.92 9.27 5.77
C GLY A 10 -5.32 7.99 5.19
N ASN A 11 -4.30 7.44 5.86
CA ASN A 11 -3.59 6.25 5.41
C ASN A 11 -4.13 4.95 6.04
N LEU A 12 -3.94 3.85 5.32
CA LEU A 12 -4.46 2.55 5.68
C LEU A 12 -3.83 1.98 6.95
N ARG A 13 -2.56 2.30 7.25
CA ARG A 13 -1.88 1.86 8.49
C ARG A 13 -2.62 2.37 9.72
N GLU A 14 -2.89 3.68 9.78
CA GLU A 14 -3.63 4.28 10.89
C GLU A 14 -5.10 3.85 10.91
N TYR A 15 -5.72 3.70 9.73
CA TYR A 15 -7.08 3.22 9.64
C TYR A 15 -7.24 1.80 10.23
N LEU A 16 -6.30 0.88 9.93
CA LEU A 16 -6.32 -0.48 10.45
C LEU A 16 -6.13 -0.52 11.97
N LYS A 17 -5.24 0.30 12.54
CA LYS A 17 -5.05 0.36 14.01
C LYS A 17 -6.36 0.61 14.76
N ILE A 18 -7.26 1.41 14.19
CA ILE A 18 -8.54 1.79 14.81
C ILE A 18 -9.65 0.81 14.43
N ASN A 19 -9.68 0.34 13.19
CA ASN A 19 -10.84 -0.33 12.60
C ASN A 19 -10.65 -1.82 12.32
N PHE A 20 -9.52 -2.43 12.66
CA PHE A 20 -9.20 -3.82 12.26
C PHE A 20 -10.35 -4.82 12.51
N ASN A 21 -10.95 -4.77 13.70
CA ASN A 21 -12.05 -5.67 14.10
C ASN A 21 -13.39 -5.33 13.43
N ASN A 22 -13.53 -4.15 12.82
CA ASN A 22 -14.75 -3.69 12.15
C ASN A 22 -14.73 -3.97 10.64
N ILE A 23 -13.59 -4.39 10.09
CA ILE A 23 -13.46 -4.72 8.66
C ILE A 23 -13.70 -6.22 8.49
N ASN A 24 -14.76 -6.58 7.77
CA ASN A 24 -15.07 -7.98 7.51
C ASN A 24 -14.13 -8.60 6.46
N TRP A 25 -14.08 -9.93 6.41
CA TRP A 25 -13.23 -10.68 5.49
C TRP A 25 -13.45 -10.35 4.02
N PHE A 26 -14.70 -10.13 3.62
CA PHE A 26 -15.03 -9.77 2.24
C PHE A 26 -14.38 -8.44 1.86
N GLN A 27 -14.48 -7.44 2.73
CA GLN A 27 -13.88 -6.13 2.52
C GLN A 27 -12.34 -6.19 2.51
N LYS A 28 -11.72 -7.00 3.38
CA LYS A 28 -10.26 -7.23 3.35
C LYS A 28 -9.83 -7.80 2.00
N LEU A 29 -10.49 -8.86 1.53
CA LEU A 29 -10.16 -9.50 0.25
C LEU A 29 -10.43 -8.59 -0.95
N ASP A 30 -11.54 -7.84 -0.94
CA ASP A 30 -11.86 -6.88 -2.00
C ASP A 30 -10.83 -5.74 -2.06
N ASN A 31 -10.37 -5.25 -0.91
CA ASN A 31 -9.30 -4.25 -0.83
C ASN A 31 -7.98 -4.79 -1.39
N LEU A 32 -7.59 -6.02 -1.03
CA LEU A 32 -6.36 -6.64 -1.58
C LEU A 32 -6.45 -6.86 -3.09
N ARG A 33 -7.61 -7.28 -3.60
CA ARG A 33 -7.85 -7.41 -5.05
C ARG A 33 -7.75 -6.05 -5.76
N LYS A 34 -8.37 -5.00 -5.22
CA LYS A 34 -8.29 -3.64 -5.78
C LYS A 34 -6.86 -3.12 -5.77
N LEU A 35 -6.09 -3.37 -4.70
CA LEU A 35 -4.68 -2.98 -4.60
C LEU A 35 -3.82 -3.71 -5.63
N SER A 36 -4.01 -5.02 -5.81
CA SER A 36 -3.23 -5.79 -6.79
C SER A 36 -3.54 -5.35 -8.23
N GLU A 37 -4.80 -5.06 -8.55
CA GLU A 37 -5.19 -4.50 -9.85
C GLU A 37 -4.54 -3.14 -10.11
N ARG A 38 -4.51 -2.25 -9.10
CA ARG A 38 -3.87 -0.94 -9.21
C ARG A 38 -2.35 -1.06 -9.36
N LEU A 39 -1.71 -1.95 -8.59
CA LEU A 39 -0.27 -2.22 -8.67
C LEU A 39 0.10 -2.78 -10.06
N MET A 40 -0.67 -3.75 -10.56
CA MET A 40 -0.50 -4.29 -11.91
C MET A 40 -0.63 -3.18 -12.98
N ASN A 41 -1.57 -2.26 -12.82
CA ASN A 41 -1.76 -1.17 -13.78
C ASN A 41 -0.55 -0.23 -13.82
N ILE A 42 0.02 0.16 -12.67
CA ILE A 42 1.23 1.00 -12.66
C ILE A 42 2.45 0.25 -13.22
N HIS A 43 2.57 -1.05 -12.94
CA HIS A 43 3.61 -1.90 -13.52
C HIS A 43 3.51 -2.05 -15.04
N LYS A 44 2.29 -2.05 -15.60
CA LYS A 44 2.05 -2.04 -17.06
C LYS A 44 2.45 -0.71 -17.70
N LEU A 45 2.41 0.39 -16.96
CA LEU A 45 2.90 1.70 -17.38
C LEU A 45 4.43 1.85 -17.24
N GLY A 46 5.13 0.80 -16.79
CA GLY A 46 6.58 0.83 -16.57
C GLY A 46 7.00 1.48 -15.26
N ILE A 47 6.05 1.78 -14.36
CA ILE A 47 6.33 2.38 -13.06
C ILE A 47 6.54 1.26 -12.04
N VAL A 48 7.64 1.32 -11.30
CA VAL A 48 7.88 0.59 -10.06
C VAL A 48 7.65 1.57 -8.92
N HIS A 49 6.84 1.21 -7.93
CA HIS A 49 6.48 2.10 -6.84
C HIS A 49 7.65 2.31 -5.86
N GLN A 50 8.39 1.23 -5.54
CA GLN A 50 9.59 1.19 -4.69
C GLN A 50 9.34 1.44 -3.20
N ASP A 51 8.30 2.19 -2.85
CA ASP A 51 7.91 2.50 -1.48
C ASP A 51 6.45 2.05 -1.19
N PHE A 52 6.10 0.84 -1.63
CA PHE A 52 4.72 0.36 -1.60
C PHE A 52 4.36 -0.26 -0.23
N HIS A 53 3.82 0.54 0.69
CA HIS A 53 3.43 0.08 2.03
C HIS A 53 2.08 0.68 2.48
N LEU A 54 1.53 0.23 3.61
CA LEU A 54 0.23 0.68 4.15
C LEU A 54 0.12 2.20 4.40
N GLY A 55 1.26 2.87 4.61
CA GLY A 55 1.30 4.34 4.80
C GLY A 55 1.06 5.10 3.50
N ASN A 56 1.41 4.50 2.37
CA ASN A 56 1.23 5.06 1.02
C ASN A 56 -0.05 4.56 0.33
N ILE A 57 -0.96 3.97 1.12
CA ILE A 57 -2.32 3.64 0.67
C ILE A 57 -3.28 4.60 1.37
N LEU A 58 -3.89 5.49 0.58
CA LEU A 58 -4.78 6.54 1.07
C LEU A 58 -6.22 6.30 0.64
N SER A 59 -7.17 6.84 1.40
CA SER A 59 -8.58 6.85 0.97
C SER A 59 -9.34 8.05 1.53
N TYR A 60 -10.37 8.48 0.78
CA TYR A 60 -11.40 9.34 1.35
C TYR A 60 -12.37 8.52 2.22
N ASN A 61 -12.64 7.27 1.84
CA ASN A 61 -13.48 6.34 2.59
C ASN A 61 -13.05 4.89 2.31
N PHE A 62 -12.40 4.23 3.28
CA PHE A 62 -11.91 2.85 3.11
C PHE A 62 -13.02 1.79 2.96
N LYS A 63 -14.30 2.17 3.09
CA LYS A 63 -15.45 1.32 2.76
C LYS A 63 -15.75 1.27 1.26
N SER A 64 -15.35 2.29 0.50
CA SER A 64 -15.61 2.38 -0.94
C SER A 64 -14.36 2.17 -1.79
N ASP A 65 -13.28 2.86 -1.45
CA ASP A 65 -12.12 3.02 -2.32
C ASP A 65 -10.79 3.04 -1.56
N LEU A 66 -9.73 2.96 -2.33
CA LEU A 66 -8.33 3.04 -1.90
C LEU A 66 -7.50 3.54 -3.07
N ARG A 67 -6.40 4.22 -2.77
CA ARG A 67 -5.49 4.82 -3.75
C ARG A 67 -4.05 4.54 -3.35
N ILE A 68 -3.22 4.32 -4.35
CA ILE A 68 -1.77 4.27 -4.19
C ILE A 68 -1.27 5.71 -4.33
N SER A 69 -0.46 6.17 -3.38
CA SER A 69 0.09 7.52 -3.32
C SER A 69 1.59 7.49 -3.15
N ASP A 70 2.21 8.68 -3.16
CA ASP A 70 3.66 8.84 -2.94
C ASP A 70 4.51 8.00 -3.89
N PHE A 71 4.29 8.24 -5.19
CA PHE A 71 5.18 7.78 -6.25
C PHE A 71 6.50 8.54 -6.11
N GLY A 72 7.32 8.09 -5.17
CA GLY A 72 8.59 8.72 -4.83
C GLY A 72 9.46 8.83 -6.08
N LEU A 73 9.83 10.06 -6.43
CA LEU A 73 10.89 10.34 -7.40
C LEU A 73 12.26 10.04 -6.78
N LYS A 74 12.45 8.84 -6.22
CA LYS A 74 13.73 8.43 -5.67
C LYS A 74 14.65 8.16 -6.86
N VAL A 75 15.39 9.20 -7.27
CA VAL A 75 16.54 9.05 -8.15
C VAL A 75 17.58 8.31 -7.34
N LEU A 76 17.56 6.98 -7.41
CA LEU A 76 18.58 6.15 -6.77
C LEU A 76 19.83 6.21 -7.64
N SER A 77 20.78 7.02 -7.21
CA SER A 77 22.17 6.94 -7.62
C SER A 77 22.81 5.72 -6.96
N GLY A 78 22.57 4.54 -7.53
CA GLY A 78 23.15 3.26 -7.11
C GLY A 78 22.68 2.12 -8.01
N ASP A 79 23.57 1.17 -8.31
CA ASP A 79 23.36 0.05 -9.24
C ASP A 79 22.34 -1.02 -8.76
N GLU A 80 21.61 -0.77 -7.67
CA GLU A 80 20.54 -1.67 -7.20
C GLU A 80 19.24 -1.38 -7.94
N GLU A 81 18.95 -2.24 -8.92
CA GLU A 81 17.75 -2.17 -9.73
C GLU A 81 16.51 -2.55 -8.90
N TYR A 82 15.80 -1.57 -8.35
CA TYR A 82 14.49 -1.82 -7.77
C TYR A 82 13.56 -2.39 -8.83
N THR A 83 13.18 -3.65 -8.67
CA THR A 83 12.35 -4.36 -9.63
C THR A 83 10.89 -4.36 -9.23
N LYS A 84 10.00 -4.66 -10.18
CA LYS A 84 8.59 -4.98 -9.91
C LYS A 84 8.42 -6.08 -8.85
N ALA A 85 9.42 -6.94 -8.65
CA ALA A 85 9.38 -7.97 -7.62
C ALA A 85 9.45 -7.40 -6.20
N ALA A 86 10.12 -6.26 -5.99
CA ALA A 86 10.12 -5.57 -4.69
C ALA A 86 8.70 -5.10 -4.31
N ASP A 87 7.99 -4.48 -5.25
CA ASP A 87 6.59 -4.08 -5.04
C ASP A 87 5.68 -5.30 -4.74
N VAL A 88 5.91 -6.44 -5.40
CA VAL A 88 5.16 -7.68 -5.16
C VAL A 88 5.46 -8.25 -3.77
N TYR A 89 6.71 -8.17 -3.32
CA TYR A 89 7.08 -8.52 -1.95
C TYR A 89 6.34 -7.63 -0.94
N SER A 90 6.36 -6.31 -1.13
CA SER A 90 5.66 -5.38 -0.24
C SER A 90 4.14 -5.57 -0.26
N PHE A 91 3.56 -5.96 -1.41
CA PHE A 91 2.17 -6.40 -1.46
C PHE A 91 1.90 -7.61 -0.54
N GLY A 92 2.84 -8.56 -0.45
CA GLY A 92 2.78 -9.67 0.50
C GLY A 92 2.76 -9.22 1.96
N ILE A 93 3.58 -8.21 2.31
CA ILE A 93 3.61 -7.59 3.64
C ILE A 93 2.26 -6.93 3.96
N ILE A 94 1.72 -6.13 3.03
CA ILE A 94 0.39 -5.50 3.15
C ILE A 94 -0.71 -6.56 3.34
N ALA A 95 -0.67 -7.64 2.55
CA ALA A 95 -1.64 -8.73 2.67
C ALA A 95 -1.58 -9.40 4.04
N TYR A 96 -0.37 -9.66 4.54
CA TYR A 96 -0.17 -10.19 5.88
C TYR A 96 -0.76 -9.26 6.95
N GLU A 97 -0.39 -7.98 6.95
CA GLU A 97 -0.89 -7.00 7.92
C GLU A 97 -2.42 -6.84 7.86
N MET A 98 -3.02 -6.86 6.67
CA MET A 98 -4.48 -6.73 6.52
C MET A 98 -5.24 -7.95 7.08
N ILE A 99 -4.64 -9.15 6.96
CA ILE A 99 -5.23 -10.41 7.41
C ILE A 99 -5.04 -10.58 8.91
N THR A 100 -3.85 -10.30 9.44
CA THR A 100 -3.47 -10.60 10.82
C THR A 100 -3.63 -9.42 11.78
N GLY A 101 -3.51 -8.19 11.27
CA GLY A 101 -3.46 -6.97 12.07
C GLY A 101 -2.07 -6.65 12.64
N PHE A 102 -1.06 -7.44 12.28
CA PHE A 102 0.30 -7.31 12.80
C PHE A 102 1.33 -7.27 11.66
N PRO A 103 2.41 -6.48 11.79
CA PRO A 103 3.53 -6.53 10.86
C PRO A 103 4.18 -7.93 10.89
N PRO A 104 4.55 -8.51 9.74
CA PRO A 104 5.42 -9.67 9.73
C PRO A 104 6.81 -9.24 10.24
N TYR A 105 7.52 -10.12 10.96
CA TYR A 105 8.84 -9.84 11.51
C TYR A 105 8.90 -8.55 12.36
N PRO A 106 8.21 -8.49 13.51
CA PRO A 106 8.10 -7.28 14.31
C PRO A 106 9.45 -6.77 14.86
N ASP A 107 10.47 -7.63 14.90
CA ASP A 107 11.81 -7.31 15.37
C ASP A 107 12.71 -6.71 14.26
N ILE A 108 12.21 -6.59 13.03
CA ILE A 108 12.95 -6.06 11.88
C ILE A 108 12.30 -4.74 11.45
N PRO A 109 13.06 -3.65 11.27
CA PRO A 109 12.55 -2.43 10.63
C PRO A 109 12.21 -2.71 9.16
N HIS A 110 11.05 -2.26 8.70
CA HIS A 110 10.55 -2.45 7.33
C HIS A 110 10.56 -1.16 6.49
N ASP A 111 11.14 -0.10 7.04
CA ASP A 111 11.10 1.28 6.55
C ASP A 111 12.52 1.78 6.24
#